data_AF-A0A7C2TFI0-F1
#
_entry.id   AF-A0A7C2TFI0-F1
#
_cell.length_a   1.000
_cell.length_b   1.000
_cell.length_c   1.000
_cell.angle_alpha   90.00
_cell.angle_beta   90.00
_cell.angle_gamma   90.00
#
_symmetry.space_group_name_H-M   'P 1'
#
loop_
_entity.id
_entity.type
_entity.pdbx_description
1 polymer ?
#
loop_
_entity_poly.entity_id
_entity_poly.type
_entity_poly.pdbx_seq_one_letter_code
_entity_poly.pdbx_strand_id
1 'polypeptide(L)'
;MKTPVSAWKSALMVIGIALLAYLVMDFNSRMADLRRLSAKKEVVEAELTGLVRTQISLQTQIAYATSEQAVRDWAYESGHMVLPGDNPVVPLAPESATPVPTPTTAAPQPVVDNWQMWLWLFVDEGVPER
;
A
#
# COMPACT_ATOMS: atom_id res chain seq x y z
N MET A 1 -21.79 62.77 -28.94
CA MET A 1 -22.87 61.83 -29.27
C MET A 1 -22.26 60.46 -29.52
N LYS A 2 -22.46 59.49 -28.62
CA LYS A 2 -22.01 58.10 -28.84
C LYS A 2 -22.86 57.50 -29.97
N THR A 3 -22.23 57.04 -31.04
CA THR A 3 -22.96 56.42 -32.15
C THR A 3 -23.63 55.13 -31.68
N PRO A 4 -24.87 54.84 -32.11
CA PRO A 4 -25.66 53.70 -31.62
C PRO A 4 -24.95 52.35 -31.85
N VAL A 5 -24.08 52.28 -32.86
CA VAL A 5 -23.27 51.11 -33.21
C VAL A 5 -22.21 50.78 -32.14
N SER A 6 -21.64 51.79 -31.47
CA SER A 6 -20.63 51.54 -30.42
C SER A 6 -21.27 50.96 -29.15
N ALA A 7 -22.46 51.44 -28.77
CA ALA A 7 -23.21 50.91 -27.64
C ALA A 7 -23.65 49.45 -27.87
N TRP A 8 -24.05 49.11 -29.10
CA TRP A 8 -24.39 47.74 -29.47
C TRP A 8 -23.20 46.77 -29.38
N LYS A 9 -22.02 47.19 -29.87
CA LYS A 9 -20.79 46.41 -29.74
C LYS A 9 -20.42 46.15 -28.28
N SER A 10 -20.53 47.17 -27.43
CA SER A 10 -20.30 47.03 -25.98
C SER A 10 -21.30 46.07 -25.33
N ALA A 11 -22.58 46.15 -25.69
CA ALA A 11 -23.62 45.25 -25.17
C ALA A 11 -23.33 43.79 -25.54
N LEU A 12 -22.96 43.51 -26.79
CA LEU A 12 -22.56 42.16 -27.22
C LEU A 12 -21.33 41.65 -26.46
N MET A 13 -20.36 42.53 -26.18
CA MET A 13 -19.17 42.15 -25.42
C MET A 13 -19.51 41.77 -23.97
N VAL A 14 -20.38 42.54 -23.31
CA VAL A 14 -20.85 42.25 -21.95
C VAL A 14 -21.63 40.93 -21.91
N ILE A 15 -22.50 40.68 -22.89
CA ILE A 15 -23.25 39.41 -23.01
C ILE A 15 -22.28 38.24 -23.19
N GLY A 16 -21.26 38.39 -24.05
CA GLY A 16 -20.24 37.37 -24.26
C GLY A 16 -19.47 37.04 -22.97
N ILE A 17 -19.08 38.06 -22.19
CA ILE A 17 -18.40 37.87 -20.91
C ILE A 17 -19.32 37.20 -19.89
N ALA A 18 -20.60 37.60 -19.82
CA ALA A 18 -21.57 36.98 -18.91
C ALA A 18 -21.80 35.49 -19.24
N LEU A 19 -21.90 35.14 -20.53
CA LEU A 19 -22.00 33.75 -20.97
C LEU A 19 -20.75 32.94 -20.63
N LEU A 20 -19.56 33.52 -20.81
CA LEU A 20 -18.30 32.89 -20.42
C LEU A 20 -18.23 32.64 -18.92
N ALA A 21 -18.59 33.64 -18.10
CA ALA A 21 -18.63 33.49 -16.65
C ALA A 21 -19.61 32.40 -16.21
N TYR A 22 -20.79 32.34 -16.83
CA TYR A 22 -21.78 31.30 -16.58
C TYR A 22 -21.24 29.90 -16.94
N LEU A 23 -20.60 29.75 -18.10
CA LEU A 23 -20.04 28.47 -18.53
C LEU A 23 -18.94 27.99 -17.59
N VAL A 24 -18.04 28.89 -17.16
CA VAL A 24 -16.99 28.55 -16.19
C VAL A 24 -17.60 28.13 -14.85
N MET A 25 -18.65 28.82 -14.39
CA MET A 25 -19.36 28.47 -13.15
C MET A 25 -20.01 27.09 -13.21
N ASP A 26 -20.75 26.79 -14.29
CA ASP A 26 -21.41 25.49 -14.51
C ASP A 26 -20.41 24.35 -14.72
N PHE A 27 -19.33 24.61 -15.46
CA PHE A 27 -18.25 23.64 -15.62
C PHE A 27 -17.55 23.33 -14.29
N ASN A 28 -17.24 24.36 -13.51
CA ASN A 28 -16.58 24.20 -12.23
C ASN A 28 -17.46 23.45 -11.23
N SER A 29 -18.75 23.75 -11.16
CA SER A 29 -19.69 23.04 -10.27
C SER A 29 -19.81 21.56 -10.65
N ARG A 30 -20.01 21.25 -11.95
CA ARG A 30 -20.06 19.87 -12.44
C ARG A 30 -18.77 19.12 -12.16
N MET A 31 -17.63 19.76 -12.34
CA MET A 31 -16.34 19.14 -12.08
C MET A 31 -16.12 18.88 -10.59
N ALA A 32 -16.55 19.79 -9.71
CA ALA A 32 -16.51 19.58 -8.27
C ALA A 32 -17.40 18.41 -7.84
N ASP A 33 -18.60 18.30 -8.40
CA ASP A 33 -19.51 17.19 -8.14
C ASP A 33 -18.95 15.84 -8.63
N LEU A 34 -18.37 15.81 -9.84
CA LEU A 34 -17.70 14.63 -10.37
C LEU A 34 -16.54 14.19 -9.48
N ARG A 35 -15.67 15.12 -9.08
CA ARG A 35 -14.54 14.80 -8.18
C ARG A 35 -15.03 14.26 -6.84
N ARG A 36 -16.06 14.86 -6.25
CA ARG A 36 -16.66 14.39 -5.00
C ARG A 36 -17.23 12.98 -5.15
N LEU A 37 -17.91 12.69 -6.25
CA LEU A 37 -18.50 11.38 -6.51
C LEU A 37 -17.42 10.31 -6.78
N SER A 38 -16.40 10.65 -7.56
CA SER A 38 -15.25 9.78 -7.83
C SER A 38 -14.50 9.43 -6.54
N ALA A 39 -14.22 10.42 -5.68
CA ALA A 39 -13.55 10.16 -4.40
C ALA A 39 -14.37 9.23 -3.49
N LYS A 40 -15.70 9.40 -3.45
CA LYS A 40 -16.58 8.48 -2.70
C LYS A 40 -16.56 7.06 -3.27
N LYS A 41 -16.58 6.93 -4.59
CA LYS A 41 -16.50 5.63 -5.27
C LYS A 41 -15.18 4.92 -4.93
N GLU A 42 -14.05 5.62 -5.00
CA GLU A 42 -12.73 5.07 -4.72
C GLU A 42 -12.61 4.55 -3.28
N VAL A 43 -13.14 5.28 -2.30
CA VAL A 43 -13.19 4.84 -0.90
C VAL A 43 -14.01 3.54 -0.76
N VAL A 44 -15.20 3.48 -1.37
CA VAL A 44 -16.07 2.29 -1.31
C VAL A 44 -15.44 1.10 -2.04
N GLU A 45 -14.77 1.31 -3.17
CA GLU A 45 -14.05 0.25 -3.88
C GLU A 45 -12.87 -0.29 -3.06
N ALA A 46 -12.14 0.57 -2.35
CA ALA A 46 -11.07 0.15 -1.45
C ALA A 46 -11.58 -0.70 -0.29
N GLU A 47 -12.68 -0.27 0.36
CA GLU A 47 -13.34 -1.03 1.43
C GLU A 47 -13.85 -2.38 0.93
N LEU A 48 -14.49 -2.41 -0.24
CA LEU A 48 -15.00 -3.65 -0.86
C LEU A 48 -13.86 -4.62 -1.20
N THR A 49 -12.73 -4.11 -1.71
CA THR A 49 -11.55 -4.93 -2.02
C THR A 49 -11.00 -5.59 -0.75
N GLY A 50 -10.99 -4.86 0.37
CA GLY A 50 -10.63 -5.41 1.68
C GLY A 50 -11.58 -6.55 2.09
N LEU A 51 -12.88 -6.29 2.07
CA LEU A 51 -13.91 -7.26 2.48
C LEU A 51 -13.89 -8.54 1.64
N VAL A 52 -13.77 -8.43 0.31
CA VAL A 52 -13.71 -9.58 -0.60
C VAL A 52 -12.49 -10.45 -0.31
N ARG A 53 -11.32 -9.84 -0.07
CA ARG A 53 -10.11 -10.59 0.31
C ARG A 53 -10.30 -11.34 1.62
N THR A 54 -10.89 -10.70 2.62
CA THR A 54 -11.20 -11.33 3.91
C THR A 54 -12.20 -12.47 3.73
N GLN A 55 -13.26 -12.28 2.94
CA GLN A 55 -14.24 -13.32 2.66
C GLN A 55 -13.60 -14.54 2.00
N ILE A 56 -12.77 -14.34 0.97
CA ILE A 56 -12.06 -15.43 0.29
C ILE A 56 -11.15 -16.16 1.28
N SER A 57 -10.36 -15.43 2.08
CA SER A 57 -9.49 -16.03 3.10
C SER A 57 -10.27 -16.87 4.11
N LEU A 58 -11.38 -16.35 4.62
CA LEU A 58 -12.24 -17.09 5.55
C LEU A 58 -12.87 -18.31 4.89
N GLN A 59 -13.33 -18.20 3.65
CA GLN A 59 -13.90 -19.32 2.92
C GLN A 59 -12.86 -20.42 2.66
N THR A 60 -11.62 -20.04 2.35
CA THR A 60 -10.51 -20.99 2.21
C THR A 60 -10.20 -21.69 3.54
N GLN A 61 -10.16 -20.95 4.65
CA GLN A 61 -9.95 -21.53 5.98
C GLN A 61 -11.05 -22.51 6.37
N ILE A 62 -12.32 -22.16 6.11
CA ILE A 62 -13.45 -23.06 6.35
C ILE A 62 -13.31 -24.32 5.50
N ALA A 63 -13.05 -24.17 4.19
CA ALA A 63 -12.89 -25.31 3.30
C ALA A 63 -11.77 -26.25 3.75
N TYR A 64 -10.62 -25.70 4.16
CA TYR A 64 -9.51 -26.47 4.72
C TYR A 64 -9.92 -27.16 6.02
N ALA A 65 -10.51 -26.44 6.98
CA ALA A 65 -10.93 -27.01 8.27
C ALA A 65 -11.96 -28.14 8.13
N THR A 66 -12.81 -28.10 7.09
CA THR A 66 -13.77 -29.17 6.79
C THR A 66 -13.19 -30.29 5.91
N SER A 67 -11.94 -30.18 5.48
CA SER A 67 -11.32 -31.15 4.58
C SER A 67 -10.67 -32.30 5.34
N GLU A 68 -10.62 -33.47 4.70
CA GLU A 68 -9.84 -34.63 5.15
C GLU A 68 -8.34 -34.30 5.31
N GLN A 69 -7.84 -33.29 4.60
CA GLN A 69 -6.45 -32.87 4.71
C GLN A 69 -6.17 -32.26 6.09
N ALA A 70 -7.05 -31.41 6.61
CA ALA A 70 -6.89 -30.86 7.96
C ALA A 70 -6.93 -31.95 9.04
N VAL A 71 -7.72 -33.00 8.84
CA VAL A 71 -7.73 -34.16 9.75
C VAL A 71 -6.39 -34.90 9.70
N ARG A 72 -5.82 -35.11 8.52
CA ARG A 72 -4.50 -35.74 8.35
C ARG A 72 -3.38 -34.89 8.95
N ASP A 73 -3.35 -33.60 8.66
CA ASP A 73 -2.32 -32.68 9.15
C ASP A 73 -2.35 -32.64 10.69
N TRP A 74 -3.54 -32.56 11.30
CA TRP A 74 -3.69 -32.68 12.76
C TRP A 74 -3.20 -34.03 13.29
N ALA A 75 -3.55 -35.13 12.61
CA ALA A 75 -3.15 -36.47 13.02
C ALA A 75 -1.63 -36.62 13.06
N TYR A 76 -0.91 -36.10 12.07
CA TYR A 76 0.56 -36.15 12.02
C TYR A 76 1.21 -35.17 13.02
N GLU A 77 0.77 -33.92 13.06
CA GLU A 77 1.45 -32.87 13.83
C GLU A 77 1.12 -32.92 15.32
N SER A 78 -0.17 -33.01 15.66
CA SER A 78 -0.66 -32.95 17.03
C SER A 78 -1.00 -34.31 17.61
N GLY A 79 -1.56 -35.20 16.78
CA GLY A 79 -1.93 -36.55 17.18
C GLY A 79 -0.76 -37.52 17.28
N HIS A 80 0.39 -37.18 16.67
CA HIS A 80 1.53 -38.09 16.46
C HIS A 80 1.12 -39.46 15.88
N MET A 81 0.05 -39.47 15.10
CA MET A 81 -0.49 -40.64 14.42
C MET A 81 0.15 -40.75 13.04
N VAL A 82 0.28 -41.99 12.56
CA VAL A 82 0.85 -42.31 11.25
C VAL A 82 -0.12 -43.20 10.48
N LEU A 83 -0.20 -43.04 9.16
CA LEU A 83 -1.03 -43.94 8.36
C LEU A 83 -0.34 -45.31 8.20
N PRO A 84 -1.11 -46.38 7.98
CA PRO A 84 -0.54 -47.69 7.65
C PRO A 84 0.33 -47.60 6.40
N GLY A 85 1.64 -47.78 6.55
CA GLY A 85 2.63 -47.67 5.47
C GLY A 85 3.61 -46.49 5.61
N ASP A 86 3.36 -45.55 6.52
CA ASP A 86 4.30 -44.46 6.83
C ASP A 86 5.45 -44.95 7.73
N ASN A 87 6.66 -44.45 7.49
CA ASN A 87 7.83 -44.73 8.33
C ASN A 87 8.26 -43.46 9.08
N PRO A 88 7.89 -43.29 10.37
CA PRO A 88 8.24 -42.09 11.12
C PRO A 88 9.76 -42.02 11.35
N VAL A 89 10.39 -40.97 10.83
CA VAL A 89 11.82 -40.69 11.03
C VAL A 89 11.96 -39.61 12.09
N VAL A 90 12.61 -39.93 13.21
CA VAL A 90 12.99 -38.94 14.22
C VAL A 90 14.44 -38.54 13.94
N PRO A 91 14.71 -37.27 13.57
CA PRO A 91 16.07 -36.79 13.41
C PRO A 91 16.77 -36.81 14.78
N LEU A 92 17.76 -37.67 14.93
CA LEU A 92 18.66 -37.62 16.07
C LEU A 92 19.73 -36.57 15.78
N ALA A 93 19.94 -35.65 16.71
CA ALA A 93 21.08 -34.74 16.63
C ALA A 93 22.37 -35.59 16.66
N PRO A 94 23.35 -35.34 15.78
CA PRO A 94 24.62 -36.03 15.87
C PRO A 94 25.27 -35.72 17.22
N GLU A 95 25.72 -36.76 17.92
CA GLU A 95 26.39 -36.72 19.24
C GLU A 95 27.64 -35.81 19.26
N SER A 96 28.10 -35.37 18.09
CA SER A 96 29.26 -34.50 17.90
C SER A 96 28.91 -33.36 16.94
N ALA A 97 27.95 -32.52 17.33
CA ALA A 97 27.85 -31.18 16.76
C ALA A 97 29.05 -30.36 17.26
N THR A 98 30.15 -30.35 16.49
CA THR A 98 31.22 -29.37 16.71
C THR A 98 30.57 -28.00 16.57
N PRO A 99 30.55 -27.15 17.62
CA PRO A 99 29.94 -25.84 17.52
C PRO A 99 30.71 -25.06 16.46
N VAL A 100 30.08 -24.81 15.31
CA VAL A 100 30.58 -23.84 14.35
C VAL A 100 30.50 -22.48 15.05
N PRO A 101 31.60 -21.72 15.14
CA PRO A 101 31.58 -20.41 15.78
C PRO A 101 30.50 -19.57 15.10
N THR A 102 29.54 -19.10 15.89
CA THR A 102 28.56 -18.13 15.44
C THR A 102 29.32 -16.92 14.91
N PRO A 103 29.08 -16.48 13.66
CA PRO A 103 29.77 -15.32 13.14
C PRO A 103 29.49 -14.14 14.05
N THR A 104 30.55 -13.53 14.60
CA THR A 104 30.45 -12.27 15.34
C THR A 104 29.81 -11.24 14.40
N THR A 105 28.60 -10.81 14.75
CA THR A 105 27.92 -9.72 14.04
C THR A 105 28.84 -8.50 14.06
N ALA A 106 29.20 -7.99 12.89
CA ALA A 106 29.95 -6.74 12.78
C ALA A 106 29.20 -5.63 13.52
N ALA A 107 29.94 -4.75 14.20
CA ALA A 107 29.37 -3.64 14.94
C ALA A 107 28.36 -2.87 14.07
N PRO A 108 27.20 -2.46 14.60
CA PRO A 108 26.24 -1.66 13.86
C PRO A 108 26.94 -0.41 13.31
N GLN A 109 26.85 -0.22 11.99
CA GLN A 109 27.31 1.02 11.36
C GLN A 109 26.53 2.18 12.00
N PRO A 110 27.17 3.30 12.35
CA PRO A 110 26.46 4.45 12.86
C PRO A 110 25.45 4.91 11.80
N VAL A 111 24.17 4.89 12.16
CA VAL A 111 23.10 5.44 11.32
C VAL A 111 23.20 6.95 11.43
N VAL A 112 23.79 7.58 10.40
CA VAL A 112 23.89 9.04 10.27
C VAL A 112 22.65 9.53 9.55
N ASP A 113 21.94 10.48 10.15
CA ASP A 113 20.76 11.08 9.52
C ASP A 113 21.14 11.91 8.30
N ASN A 114 20.27 11.94 7.29
CA ASN A 114 20.53 12.64 6.02
C ASN A 114 20.98 14.10 6.18
N TRP A 115 20.47 14.82 7.18
CA TRP A 115 20.82 16.23 7.44
C TRP A 115 22.25 16.40 7.96
N GLN A 116 22.80 15.42 8.68
CA GLN A 116 24.17 15.43 9.19
C GLN A 116 25.17 15.30 8.04
N MET A 117 24.84 14.47 7.03
CA MET A 117 25.63 14.38 5.80
C MET A 117 25.68 15.71 5.04
N TRP A 118 24.59 16.48 5.01
CA TRP A 118 24.57 17.80 4.37
C TRP A 118 25.46 18.82 5.08
N LEU A 119 25.52 18.79 6.42
CA LEU A 119 26.36 19.71 7.19
C LEU A 119 27.86 19.45 6.99
N TRP A 120 28.26 18.19 6.77
CA TRP A 120 29.65 17.83 6.45
C TRP A 120 30.15 18.41 5.12
N LEU A 121 29.27 18.85 4.22
CA LEU A 121 29.69 19.59 3.01
C LEU A 121 30.19 21.00 3.32
N PHE A 122 29.91 21.52 4.51
CA PHE A 122 30.24 22.89 4.93
C PHE A 122 31.32 22.95 6.03
N VAL A 123 31.73 21.80 6.56
CA VAL A 123 32.73 21.71 7.64
C VAL A 123 33.86 20.78 7.17
N ASP A 124 35.08 21.31 7.05
CA ASP A 124 36.28 20.59 6.57
C ASP A 124 36.89 19.64 7.64
N GLU A 125 36.10 19.25 8.65
CA GLU A 125 36.50 18.26 9.63
C GLU A 125 36.07 16.87 9.16
N GLY A 126 37.04 16.21 8.51
CA GLY A 126 37.25 14.76 8.44
C GLY A 126 36.02 13.86 8.49
N VAL A 127 35.67 13.31 7.32
CA VAL A 127 34.95 12.04 7.21
C VAL A 127 35.52 11.05 8.25
N PRO A 128 34.70 10.52 9.21
CA PRO A 128 35.19 9.46 10.08
C PRO A 128 35.58 8.27 9.20
N GLU A 129 36.84 7.83 9.32
CA GLU A 129 37.41 6.74 8.53
C GLU A 129 36.45 5.53 8.53
N ARG A 130 36.17 5.03 7.32
CA ARG A 130 35.30 3.87 7.08
C ARG A 130 36.00 2.57 7.41
#